data_AF-A0A3N4V0K3-F1
#
_entry.id   AF-A0A3N4V0K3-F1
#
_cell.length_a   1.000
_cell.length_b   1.000
_cell.length_c   1.000
_cell.angle_alpha   90.00
_cell.angle_beta   90.00
_cell.angle_gamma   90.00
#
_symmetry.space_group_name_H-M   'P 1'
#
loop_
_entity.id
_entity.type
_entity.pdbx_description
1 polymer ?
#
loop_
_entity_poly.entity_id
_entity_poly.type
_entity_poly.pdbx_seq_one_letter_code
_entity_poly.pdbx_strand_id
1 'polypeptide(L)'
;MTTTTTGNPLARPGASVHFLGTVSLARSLALGSVGILVNRGDVAVLTEELLRANQDRNGASVFDLIDDPDAQIEKYGQVLVAPGPWPEDQPTWVYGTPEWAAAREEARRRAWLVDTAEARSAALAAVERDFGPAAPTSKTLNARGAR
;
A
#
# COMPACT_ATOMS: atom_id res chain seq x y z
N MET A 1 -25.62 18.08 -25.31
CA MET A 1 -26.04 17.42 -24.06
C MET A 1 -24.77 17.00 -23.35
N THR A 2 -24.37 17.74 -22.33
CA THR A 2 -23.14 17.48 -21.56
C THR A 2 -23.53 16.54 -20.42
N THR A 3 -23.27 15.24 -20.57
CA THR A 3 -23.40 14.31 -19.45
C THR A 3 -22.27 14.61 -18.47
N THR A 4 -22.60 15.35 -17.42
CA THR A 4 -21.76 15.44 -16.22
C THR A 4 -21.72 14.06 -15.61
N THR A 5 -20.65 13.30 -15.87
CA THR A 5 -20.31 12.10 -15.11
C THR A 5 -20.21 12.53 -13.66
N THR A 6 -21.16 12.11 -12.83
CA THR A 6 -21.13 12.31 -11.38
C THR A 6 -20.00 11.45 -10.84
N GLY A 7 -18.76 11.92 -10.97
CA GLY A 7 -17.60 11.30 -10.34
C GLY A 7 -17.77 11.30 -8.84
N ASN A 8 -17.11 10.37 -8.16
CA ASN A 8 -17.11 10.29 -6.71
C ASN A 8 -16.70 11.67 -6.12
N PRO A 9 -17.49 12.26 -5.20
CA PRO A 9 -17.21 13.62 -4.70
C PRO A 9 -15.88 13.72 -3.93
N LEU A 10 -15.32 12.59 -3.50
CA LEU A 10 -14.02 12.50 -2.85
C LEU A 10 -12.86 12.39 -3.85
N ALA A 11 -13.12 11.95 -5.07
CA ALA A 11 -12.15 11.88 -6.16
C ALA A 11 -12.03 13.23 -6.89
N ARG A 12 -11.61 14.26 -6.15
CA ARG A 12 -11.50 15.65 -6.65
C ARG A 12 -10.09 16.21 -6.50
N PRO A 13 -9.70 17.21 -7.32
CA PRO A 13 -8.42 17.87 -7.17
C PRO A 13 -8.22 18.42 -5.74
N GLY A 14 -7.04 18.20 -5.18
CA GLY A 14 -6.66 18.58 -3.82
C GLY A 14 -7.05 17.58 -2.73
N ALA A 15 -7.86 16.56 -3.02
CA ALA A 15 -8.18 15.53 -2.04
C ALA A 15 -6.96 14.63 -1.76
N SER A 16 -6.76 14.25 -0.50
CA SER A 16 -5.75 13.27 -0.11
C SER A 16 -6.35 11.87 -0.15
N VAL A 17 -5.56 10.90 -0.60
CA VAL A 17 -5.91 9.48 -0.61
C VAL A 17 -4.72 8.66 -0.17
N HIS A 18 -4.97 7.49 0.38
CA HIS A 18 -3.93 6.56 0.74
C HIS A 18 -4.18 5.17 0.11
N PHE A 19 -3.09 4.47 -0.18
CA PHE A 19 -3.15 3.20 -0.91
C PHE A 19 -3.00 2.03 0.05
N LEU A 20 -3.95 1.10 0.00
CA LEU A 20 -4.02 -0.11 0.84
C LEU A 20 -3.39 -1.32 0.14
N GLY A 21 -3.14 -1.22 -1.16
CA GLY A 21 -2.44 -2.19 -1.99
C GLY A 21 -1.58 -1.52 -3.06
N THR A 22 -0.96 -2.31 -3.93
CA THR A 22 -0.13 -1.79 -5.01
C THR A 22 -0.98 -1.45 -6.24
N VAL A 23 -0.85 -0.21 -6.73
CA VAL A 23 -1.58 0.28 -7.90
C VAL A 23 -0.59 0.93 -8.87
N SER A 24 -0.74 0.67 -10.16
CA SER A 24 -0.04 1.44 -11.19
C SER A 24 -0.93 2.62 -11.61
N LEU A 25 -0.40 3.83 -11.52
CA LEU A 25 -1.09 5.05 -11.91
C LEU A 25 -0.39 5.69 -13.11
N ALA A 26 -1.15 6.19 -14.06
CA ALA A 26 -0.64 7.10 -15.07
C ALA A 26 -0.36 8.46 -14.40
N ARG A 27 0.87 8.97 -14.52
CA ARG A 27 1.23 10.27 -13.92
C ARG A 27 0.70 11.46 -14.73
N SER A 28 0.66 11.32 -16.05
CA SER A 28 0.28 12.36 -17.01
C SER A 28 -0.23 11.72 -18.30
N LEU A 29 -0.99 12.50 -19.07
CA LEU A 29 -1.38 12.17 -20.44
C LEU A 29 -0.31 12.55 -21.47
N ALA A 30 0.79 13.19 -21.06
CA ALA A 30 1.85 13.60 -21.96
C ALA A 30 2.48 12.39 -22.67
N LEU A 31 2.79 12.56 -23.96
CA LEU A 31 3.44 11.52 -24.75
C LEU A 31 4.78 11.14 -24.12
N GLY A 32 4.97 9.85 -23.82
CA GLY A 32 6.17 9.35 -23.14
C GLY A 32 6.11 9.41 -21.60
N SER A 33 4.97 9.80 -21.00
CA SER A 33 4.78 9.69 -19.55
C SER A 33 4.89 8.23 -19.12
N VAL A 34 5.67 8.00 -18.06
CA VAL A 34 5.77 6.70 -17.40
C VAL A 34 4.68 6.56 -16.34
N GLY A 35 4.18 5.33 -16.17
CA GLY A 35 3.36 4.99 -15.00
C GLY A 35 4.21 5.07 -13.74
N ILE A 36 3.58 5.47 -12.64
CA ILE A 36 4.16 5.35 -11.30
C ILE A 36 3.54 4.14 -10.61
N LEU A 37 4.34 3.48 -9.77
CA LEU A 37 3.85 2.44 -8.87
C LEU A 37 3.66 3.08 -7.50
N VAL A 38 2.44 3.04 -6.99
CA VAL A 38 2.14 3.37 -5.59
C VAL A 38 1.89 2.07 -4.84
N ASN A 39 2.36 2.01 -3.60
CA ASN A 39 2.33 0.83 -2.75
C ASN A 39 1.47 1.08 -1.51
N ARG A 40 1.22 -0.01 -0.76
CA ARG A 40 0.58 0.09 0.55
C ARG A 40 1.33 1.09 1.44
N GLY A 41 0.60 2.02 2.05
CA GLY A 41 1.18 3.06 2.91
C GLY A 41 1.47 4.36 2.20
N ASP A 42 1.51 4.38 0.86
CA ASP A 42 1.70 5.62 0.11
C ASP A 42 0.47 6.52 0.24
N VAL A 43 0.71 7.82 0.26
CA VAL A 43 -0.31 8.87 0.28
C VAL A 43 -0.10 9.77 -0.94
N ALA A 44 -1.18 10.08 -1.65
CA ALA A 44 -1.16 11.00 -2.78
C ALA A 44 -2.20 12.12 -2.61
N VAL A 45 -1.83 13.31 -3.06
CA VAL A 45 -2.80 14.38 -3.32
C VAL A 45 -3.26 14.25 -4.75
N LEU A 46 -4.57 14.08 -4.95
CA LEU A 46 -5.16 13.97 -6.27
C LEU A 46 -5.04 15.31 -6.99
N THR A 47 -4.34 15.33 -8.12
CA THR A 47 -4.32 16.48 -9.01
C THR A 47 -5.33 16.29 -10.14
N GLU A 48 -5.74 17.37 -10.80
CA GLU A 48 -6.60 17.27 -11.98
C GLU A 48 -5.95 16.43 -13.08
N GLU A 49 -4.64 16.59 -13.29
CA GLU A 49 -3.88 15.80 -14.24
C GLU A 49 -3.87 14.31 -13.89
N LEU A 50 -3.66 13.96 -12.61
CA LEU A 50 -3.66 12.58 -12.15
C LEU A 50 -5.04 11.93 -12.35
N LEU A 51 -6.11 12.64 -11.97
CA LEU A 51 -7.48 12.16 -12.14
C LEU A 51 -7.79 11.90 -13.62
N ARG A 52 -7.46 12.85 -14.49
CA ARG A 52 -7.68 12.74 -15.93
C ARG A 52 -6.81 11.65 -16.57
N ALA A 53 -5.57 11.49 -16.13
CA ALA A 53 -4.65 10.49 -16.68
C ALA A 53 -5.06 9.05 -16.34
N ASN A 54 -5.81 8.85 -15.24
CA ASN A 54 -6.25 7.55 -14.77
C ASN A 54 -7.73 7.25 -15.07
N GLN A 55 -8.31 7.95 -16.04
CA GLN A 55 -9.62 7.61 -16.62
C GLN A 55 -9.43 6.67 -17.81
N ASP A 56 -10.21 5.60 -17.84
CA ASP A 56 -10.26 4.70 -18.98
C ASP A 56 -11.10 5.29 -20.13
N ARG A 57 -11.20 4.54 -21.24
CA ARG A 57 -12.00 4.95 -22.42
C ARG A 57 -13.49 5.17 -22.15
N ASN A 58 -14.00 4.63 -21.05
CA ASN A 58 -15.40 4.76 -20.61
C ASN A 58 -15.55 5.88 -19.55
N GLY A 59 -14.46 6.56 -19.19
CA GLY A 59 -14.42 7.59 -18.16
C GLY A 59 -14.33 7.04 -16.73
N ALA A 60 -14.13 5.73 -16.55
CA ALA A 60 -14.01 5.12 -15.23
C ALA A 60 -12.56 5.20 -14.71
N SER A 61 -12.40 5.35 -13.40
CA SER A 61 -11.11 5.43 -12.71
C SER A 61 -11.05 4.52 -11.49
N VAL A 62 -9.83 4.24 -11.03
CA VAL A 62 -9.61 3.56 -9.73
C VAL A 62 -10.12 4.39 -8.55
N PHE A 63 -10.21 5.71 -8.71
CA PHE A 63 -10.68 6.63 -7.67
C PHE A 63 -12.21 6.71 -7.55
N ASP A 64 -12.96 6.15 -8.50
CA ASP A 64 -14.43 6.24 -8.49
C ASP A 64 -15.06 5.48 -7.31
N LEU A 65 -14.37 4.46 -6.80
CA LEU A 65 -14.84 3.58 -5.72
C LEU A 65 -14.15 3.88 -4.39
N ILE A 66 -13.57 5.07 -4.22
CA ILE A 66 -12.69 5.37 -3.09
C ILE A 66 -13.36 5.22 -1.72
N ASP A 67 -14.66 5.47 -1.60
CA ASP A 67 -15.47 5.31 -0.39
C ASP A 67 -16.31 4.02 -0.37
N ASP A 68 -16.17 3.16 -1.38
CA ASP A 68 -16.92 1.91 -1.50
C ASP A 68 -15.98 0.69 -1.46
N PRO A 69 -15.59 0.24 -0.26
CA PRO A 69 -14.68 -0.89 -0.11
C PRO A 69 -15.28 -2.19 -0.67
N ASP A 70 -16.60 -2.38 -0.58
CA ASP A 70 -17.27 -3.59 -1.05
C ASP A 70 -17.23 -3.66 -2.59
N ALA A 71 -17.51 -2.55 -3.27
CA ALA A 71 -17.38 -2.48 -4.73
C ALA A 71 -15.93 -2.63 -5.20
N GLN A 72 -14.94 -2.13 -4.44
CA GLN A 72 -13.53 -2.40 -4.74
C GLN A 72 -13.20 -3.88 -4.61
N ILE A 73 -13.69 -4.56 -3.57
CA ILE A 73 -13.49 -6.00 -3.39
C ILE A 73 -14.14 -6.78 -4.52
N GLU A 74 -15.37 -6.44 -4.93
CA GLU A 74 -16.04 -7.09 -6.05
C GLU A 74 -15.25 -6.92 -7.36
N LYS A 75 -14.73 -5.71 -7.62
CA LYS A 75 -14.05 -5.37 -8.87
C LYS A 75 -12.59 -5.83 -8.93
N TYR A 76 -11.86 -5.72 -7.83
CA TYR A 76 -10.40 -5.89 -7.76
C TYR A 76 -9.96 -7.06 -6.87
N GLY A 77 -10.87 -7.69 -6.14
CA GLY A 77 -10.58 -8.73 -5.16
C GLY A 77 -10.00 -8.21 -3.83
N GLN A 78 -9.80 -6.89 -3.70
CA GLN A 78 -9.25 -6.23 -2.52
C GLN A 78 -9.54 -4.72 -2.55
N VAL A 79 -9.41 -4.06 -1.39
CA VAL A 79 -9.45 -2.60 -1.30
C VAL A 79 -8.07 -2.03 -1.67
N LEU A 80 -8.02 -1.17 -2.69
CA LEU A 80 -6.78 -0.60 -3.22
C LEU A 80 -6.51 0.80 -2.69
N VAL A 81 -7.56 1.61 -2.50
CA VAL A 81 -7.46 3.03 -2.15
C VAL A 81 -8.57 3.42 -1.17
N ALA A 82 -8.26 4.34 -0.27
CA ALA A 82 -9.21 4.92 0.67
C ALA A 82 -8.95 6.43 0.84
N PRO A 83 -9.97 7.21 1.25
CA PRO A 83 -9.85 8.66 1.34
C PRO A 83 -9.02 9.05 2.58
N GLY A 84 -8.36 10.20 2.48
CA GLY A 84 -7.62 10.79 3.59
C GLY A 84 -6.18 10.30 3.73
N PRO A 85 -5.49 10.73 4.80
CA PRO A 85 -4.12 10.30 5.09
C PRO A 85 -4.06 8.82 5.49
N TRP A 86 -2.87 8.24 5.46
CA TRP A 86 -2.64 6.92 6.03
C TRP A 86 -2.95 6.92 7.54
N PRO A 87 -3.73 5.95 8.07
CA PRO A 87 -4.02 5.87 9.50
C PRO A 87 -2.76 5.67 10.34
N GLU A 88 -2.58 6.45 11.40
CA GLU A 88 -1.38 6.40 12.26
C GLU A 88 -1.19 5.05 12.97
N ASP A 89 -2.29 4.33 13.19
CA ASP A 89 -2.34 3.04 13.87
C ASP A 89 -2.19 1.84 12.93
N GLN A 90 -2.10 2.05 11.61
CA GLN A 90 -1.94 0.97 10.65
C GLN A 90 -0.49 0.79 10.19
N PRO A 91 0.04 -0.44 10.20
CA PRO A 91 1.31 -0.73 9.57
C PRO A 91 1.19 -0.62 8.05
N THR A 92 2.18 0.02 7.42
CA THR A 92 2.33 0.12 5.96
C THR A 92 2.70 -1.23 5.31
N TRP A 93 3.07 -2.22 6.11
CA TRP A 93 3.36 -3.59 5.67
C TRP A 93 2.21 -4.54 6.04
N VAL A 94 2.22 -5.72 5.41
CA VAL A 94 1.31 -6.84 5.76
C VAL A 94 2.13 -7.97 6.36
N TYR A 95 1.68 -8.57 7.45
CA TYR A 95 2.42 -9.65 8.12
C TYR A 95 2.81 -10.77 7.14
N GLY A 96 4.05 -11.24 7.23
CA GLY A 96 4.58 -12.32 6.39
C GLY A 96 5.03 -11.89 4.99
N THR A 97 4.83 -10.63 4.60
CA THR A 97 5.38 -10.09 3.34
C THR A 97 6.86 -9.76 3.44
N PRO A 98 7.60 -9.65 2.30
CA PRO A 98 8.97 -9.15 2.30
C PRO A 98 9.12 -7.78 2.96
N GLU A 99 8.15 -6.89 2.78
CA GLU A 99 8.11 -5.54 3.36
C GLU A 99 8.02 -5.62 4.89
N TRP A 100 7.18 -6.51 5.42
CA TRP A 100 7.12 -6.79 6.86
C TRP A 100 8.45 -7.33 7.39
N ALA A 101 9.07 -8.28 6.68
CA ALA A 101 10.34 -8.86 7.10
C ALA A 101 11.46 -7.80 7.13
N ALA A 102 11.51 -6.93 6.11
CA ALA A 102 12.44 -5.81 6.04
C ALA A 102 12.19 -4.78 7.17
N ALA A 103 10.93 -4.41 7.41
CA ALA A 103 10.57 -3.48 8.48
C ALA A 103 10.90 -4.05 9.87
N ARG A 104 10.66 -5.35 10.10
CA ARG A 104 11.03 -6.06 11.33
C ARG A 104 12.53 -6.07 11.54
N GLU A 105 13.31 -6.37 10.49
CA GLU A 105 14.77 -6.40 10.58
C GLU A 105 15.34 -5.01 10.84
N GLU A 106 14.80 -3.97 10.21
CA GLU A 106 15.19 -2.59 10.50
C GLU A 106 14.88 -2.19 11.96
N ALA A 107 13.70 -2.53 12.46
CA ALA A 107 13.33 -2.29 13.86
C ALA A 107 14.27 -3.04 14.82
N ARG A 108 14.61 -4.29 14.50
CA ARG A 108 15.59 -5.09 15.23
C ARG A 108 16.97 -4.44 15.21
N ARG A 109 17.46 -3.98 14.05
CA ARG A 109 18.76 -3.29 13.93
C ARG A 109 18.81 -2.04 14.80
N ARG A 110 17.75 -1.22 14.78
CA ARG A 110 17.63 -0.04 15.66
C ARG A 110 17.64 -0.42 17.14
N ALA A 111 16.97 -1.50 17.53
CA ALA A 111 17.01 -1.99 18.91
C ALA A 111 18.44 -2.37 19.34
N TRP A 112 19.26 -2.95 18.45
CA TRP A 112 20.66 -3.28 18.75
C TRP A 112 21.58 -2.07 18.93
N LEU A 113 21.22 -0.92 18.37
CA LEU A 113 21.97 0.34 18.54
C LEU A 113 21.73 1.00 19.91
N VAL A 114 20.80 0.47 20.73
CA VAL A 114 20.55 0.99 22.07
C VAL A 114 21.74 0.67 23.01
N ASP A 115 22.19 1.68 23.74
CA ASP A 115 23.44 1.68 24.51
C ASP A 115 23.43 0.69 25.68
N THR A 116 22.33 0.61 26.43
CA THR A 116 22.24 -0.24 27.62
C THR A 116 21.62 -1.59 27.31
N ALA A 117 22.09 -2.64 27.99
CA ALA A 117 21.57 -4.00 27.81
C ALA A 117 20.07 -4.10 28.18
N GLU A 118 19.65 -3.40 29.22
CA GLU A 118 18.25 -3.38 29.67
C GLU A 118 17.34 -2.69 28.65
N ALA A 119 17.71 -1.49 28.18
CA ALA A 119 16.91 -0.77 27.20
C ALA A 119 16.89 -1.50 25.84
N ARG A 120 17.99 -2.16 25.47
CA ARG A 120 18.03 -3.04 24.30
C ARG A 120 17.08 -4.22 24.44
N SER A 121 17.07 -4.88 25.60
CA SER A 121 16.16 -6.00 25.86
C SER A 121 14.70 -5.56 25.76
N ALA A 122 14.35 -4.41 26.33
CA ALA A 122 13.01 -3.82 26.21
C ALA A 122 12.65 -3.45 24.76
N ALA A 123 13.60 -2.88 24.00
CA ALA A 123 13.40 -2.56 22.59
C ALA A 123 13.18 -3.81 21.72
N LEU A 124 13.94 -4.88 21.95
CA LEU A 124 13.74 -6.16 21.26
C LEU A 124 12.39 -6.80 21.60
N ALA A 125 11.95 -6.72 22.86
CA ALA A 125 10.63 -7.19 23.26
C ALA A 125 9.49 -6.39 22.60
N ALA A 126 9.68 -5.08 22.39
CA ALA A 126 8.75 -4.26 21.61
C ALA A 126 8.69 -4.72 20.14
N VAL A 127 9.84 -5.01 19.51
CA VAL A 127 9.85 -5.55 18.13
C VAL A 127 9.07 -6.86 18.04
N GLU A 128 9.24 -7.78 19.00
CA GLU A 128 8.49 -9.04 19.05
C GLU A 128 6.97 -8.81 19.18
N ARG A 129 6.56 -7.88 20.04
CA ARG A 129 5.15 -7.52 20.24
C ARG A 129 4.54 -6.88 19.00
N ASP A 130 5.25 -5.96 18.36
CA ASP A 130 4.72 -5.13 17.29
C ASP A 130 4.72 -5.86 15.94
N PHE A 131 5.69 -6.75 15.70
CA PHE A 131 5.82 -7.50 14.44
C PHE A 131 5.39 -8.96 14.52
N GLY A 132 5.23 -9.51 15.73
CA GLY A 132 4.97 -10.92 15.94
C GLY A 132 6.21 -11.81 15.79
N PRO A 133 6.03 -13.14 15.83
CA PRO A 133 7.13 -14.10 15.71
C PRO A 133 7.79 -13.99 14.33
N ALA A 134 9.08 -14.34 14.26
CA ALA A 134 9.76 -14.43 12.97
C ALA A 134 9.05 -15.45 12.05
N ALA A 135 8.91 -15.12 10.77
CA ALA A 135 8.32 -16.04 9.81
C ALA A 135 9.20 -17.29 9.70
N PRO A 136 8.60 -18.50 9.62
CA PRO A 136 9.38 -19.73 9.51
C PRO A 136 10.19 -19.72 8.21
N THR A 137 11.52 -19.81 8.32
CA THR A 137 12.45 -19.73 7.18
C THR A 137 12.66 -21.05 6.45
N SER A 138 11.81 -22.06 6.66
CA SER A 138 12.05 -23.41 6.14
C SER A 138 11.21 -23.69 4.88
N LYS A 139 11.84 -23.57 3.70
CA LYS A 139 11.41 -24.28 2.49
C LYS A 139 12.42 -25.39 2.20
N THR A 140 12.19 -26.58 2.75
CA THR A 140 12.91 -27.78 2.32
C THR A 140 12.50 -28.08 0.88
N LEU A 141 13.34 -27.71 -0.09
CA LEU A 141 13.28 -28.25 -1.45
C LEU A 141 13.61 -29.74 -1.37
N ASN A 142 12.61 -30.57 -1.09
CA ASN A 142 12.69 -32.00 -1.34
C ASN A 142 12.71 -32.18 -2.86
N ALA A 143 13.89 -32.08 -3.47
CA ALA A 143 14.14 -32.64 -4.78
C ALA A 143 14.04 -34.16 -4.67
N ARG A 144 12.82 -34.68 -4.83
CA ARG A 144 12.53 -36.12 -4.92
C ARG A 144 11.70 -36.39 -6.16
N GLY A 145 12.33 -37.03 -7.14
CA GLY A 145 11.72 -37.57 -8.36
C GLY A 145 12.34 -36.93 -9.61
N ALA A 146 12.84 -37.67 -10.61
CA ALA A 146 12.53 -39.02 -11.01
C ALA A 146 13.78 -39.79 -11.46
N ARG A 147 13.62 -41.11 -11.40
CA ARG A 147 14.56 -42.16 -11.80
C ARG A 147 14.84 -42.15 -13.30
#